data_AF-A0A644ZQ33-F1
#
_entry.id   AF-A0A644ZQ33-F1
#
_cell.length_a   1.000
_cell.length_b   1.000
_cell.length_c   1.000
_cell.angle_alpha   90.00
_cell.angle_beta   90.00
_cell.angle_gamma   90.00
#
_symmetry.space_group_name_H-M   'P 1'
#
loop_
_entity.id
_entity.type
_entity.pdbx_description
1 polymer ?
#
loop_
_entity_poly.entity_id
_entity_poly.type
_entity_poly.pdbx_seq_one_letter_code
_entity_poly.pdbx_strand_id
1 'polypeptide(L)'
;MEAVVSATKGMEYTLAYGQVEKRNLLLIDLAGVPDIDPKLADKEGLTLVRFTSERVSLPRREEAKAVALALIEADLAKVNVYLSYRKDVPLIQERAEQAALDLLYRLHHQLKENKVSDELRLIVYESARKAFSHQLYEQKKGEAALQRFDLTRVLVDGQEGYAGDPPVRLTAFNTREKEGWNLTQLSFGSHTSTHMDSPHHMLEGNKSLDTYPPERFFATAYVLDCTNLDVLEMDMLPPQELEYDAIIFYTAYGKRAFTLKEDAVAHLLEQGVLLFGFDTPNPDRDGDMGFPLHHQILAADGLIIENLTNLEPILGKRVELVCLPLLFKDADGSPVRVIATLRS
;
A
#
# COMPACT_ATOMS: atom_id res chain seq x y z
N MET A 1 6.87 48.32 -7.86
CA MET A 1 5.71 47.43 -7.81
C MET A 1 6.22 46.13 -7.23
N GLU A 2 5.77 45.79 -6.02
CA GLU A 2 6.16 44.55 -5.34
C GLU A 2 5.17 43.44 -5.71
N ALA A 3 5.63 42.18 -5.79
CA ALA A 3 4.79 41.04 -6.15
C ALA A 3 4.75 40.01 -5.00
N VAL A 4 3.56 39.49 -4.71
CA VAL A 4 3.32 38.43 -3.71
C VAL A 4 2.64 37.27 -4.43
N VAL A 5 3.22 36.08 -4.32
CA VAL A 5 2.72 34.86 -4.98
C VAL A 5 2.27 33.87 -3.91
N SER A 6 1.04 33.37 -4.01
CA SER A 6 0.50 32.31 -3.13
C SER A 6 0.15 31.06 -3.93
N ALA A 7 0.49 29.90 -3.38
CA ALA A 7 0.22 28.58 -3.99
C ALA A 7 -0.19 27.52 -2.93
N THR A 8 -0.48 27.96 -1.71
CA THR A 8 -0.77 27.09 -0.56
C THR A 8 -2.24 26.64 -0.55
N LYS A 9 -2.51 25.50 0.08
CA LYS A 9 -3.86 24.92 0.19
C LYS A 9 -4.28 24.85 1.66
N GLY A 10 -4.55 26.02 2.25
CA GLY A 10 -5.09 26.16 3.60
C GLY A 10 -6.63 26.19 3.62
N MET A 11 -7.24 25.98 4.79
CA MET A 11 -8.70 26.22 4.99
C MET A 11 -9.03 27.70 5.26
N GLU A 12 -8.00 28.51 5.48
CA GLU A 12 -8.08 29.96 5.65
C GLU A 12 -7.25 30.61 4.55
N TYR A 13 -7.61 31.84 4.15
CA TYR A 13 -6.81 32.59 3.20
C TYR A 13 -5.43 32.88 3.80
N THR A 14 -4.38 32.49 3.09
CA THR A 14 -2.99 32.86 3.43
C THR A 14 -2.82 34.37 3.45
N LEU A 15 -3.61 35.09 2.65
CA LEU A 15 -3.68 36.54 2.68
C LEU A 15 -5.14 37.01 2.72
N ALA A 16 -5.61 37.38 3.91
CA ALA A 16 -6.95 37.90 4.14
C ALA A 16 -7.04 39.41 3.84
N TYR A 17 -8.25 39.88 3.48
CA TYR A 17 -8.48 41.29 3.11
C TYR A 17 -7.95 42.32 4.13
N GLY A 18 -8.07 42.01 5.43
CA GLY A 18 -7.63 42.88 6.53
C GLY A 18 -6.13 42.96 6.76
N GLN A 19 -5.36 42.04 6.17
CA GLN A 19 -3.91 41.92 6.39
C GLN A 19 -3.07 42.71 5.38
N VAL A 20 -3.69 43.20 4.30
CA VAL A 20 -3.00 43.92 3.22
C VAL A 20 -3.23 45.42 3.37
N GLU A 21 -2.20 46.19 3.66
CA GLU A 21 -2.27 47.66 3.63
C GLU A 21 -2.32 48.21 2.19
N LYS A 22 -2.82 49.43 1.98
CA LYS A 22 -2.84 50.08 0.65
C LYS A 22 -1.40 50.29 0.16
N ARG A 23 -0.94 49.45 -0.78
CA ARG A 23 0.37 49.54 -1.45
C ARG A 23 0.21 49.12 -2.92
N ASN A 24 1.09 49.61 -3.81
CA ASN A 24 1.14 49.19 -5.22
C ASN A 24 1.70 47.75 -5.34
N LEU A 25 0.84 46.75 -5.13
CA LEU A 25 1.19 45.33 -5.09
C LEU A 25 0.52 44.53 -6.21
N LEU A 26 1.28 43.61 -6.79
CA LEU A 26 0.80 42.54 -7.67
C LEU A 26 0.63 41.26 -6.85
N LEU A 27 -0.60 40.80 -6.68
CA LEU A 27 -0.92 39.55 -6.01
C LEU A 27 -1.16 38.47 -7.07
N ILE A 28 -0.50 37.32 -6.94
CA ILE A 28 -0.62 36.20 -7.89
C ILE A 28 -1.08 34.96 -7.12
N ASP A 29 -2.32 34.51 -7.37
CA ASP A 29 -2.89 33.30 -6.78
C ASP A 29 -2.81 32.12 -7.75
N LEU A 30 -1.94 31.15 -7.43
CA LEU A 30 -1.69 29.93 -8.18
C LEU A 30 -2.45 28.72 -7.61
N ALA A 31 -3.23 28.88 -6.54
CA ALA A 31 -3.91 27.79 -5.88
C ALA A 31 -5.19 27.36 -6.63
N GLY A 32 -5.42 26.05 -6.70
CA GLY A 32 -6.61 25.48 -7.35
C GLY A 32 -7.94 25.84 -6.66
N VAL A 33 -7.89 26.14 -5.36
CA VAL A 33 -8.96 26.75 -4.55
C VAL A 33 -8.40 28.08 -4.04
N PRO A 34 -9.16 29.21 -4.05
CA PRO A 34 -8.57 30.52 -3.78
C PRO A 34 -7.92 30.56 -2.40
N ASP A 35 -6.65 30.96 -2.37
CA ASP A 35 -5.81 31.05 -1.17
C ASP A 35 -5.52 32.52 -0.79
N ILE A 36 -5.71 33.43 -1.75
CA ILE A 36 -5.79 34.87 -1.51
C ILE A 36 -7.27 35.27 -1.49
N ASP A 37 -7.67 36.08 -0.50
CA ASP A 37 -9.06 36.55 -0.38
C ASP A 37 -9.50 37.26 -1.68
N PRO A 38 -10.51 36.76 -2.40
CA PRO A 38 -10.95 37.33 -3.68
C PRO A 38 -11.36 38.81 -3.58
N LYS A 39 -11.81 39.27 -2.40
CA LYS A 39 -12.21 40.66 -2.18
C LYS A 39 -11.05 41.65 -2.30
N LEU A 40 -9.80 41.18 -2.24
CA LEU A 40 -8.62 42.01 -2.47
C LEU A 40 -8.57 42.57 -3.90
N ALA A 41 -9.27 41.96 -4.87
CA ALA A 41 -9.41 42.50 -6.22
C ALA A 41 -10.15 43.85 -6.26
N ASP A 42 -11.03 44.11 -5.29
CA ASP A 42 -11.82 45.35 -5.22
C ASP A 42 -11.07 46.50 -4.53
N LYS A 43 -9.86 46.23 -4.00
CA LYS A 43 -9.09 47.21 -3.22
C LYS A 43 -8.18 48.04 -4.13
N GLU A 44 -8.39 49.34 -4.11
CA GLU A 44 -7.63 50.32 -4.89
C GLU A 44 -6.12 50.25 -4.61
N GLY A 45 -5.31 50.15 -5.68
CA GLY A 45 -3.86 50.00 -5.61
C GLY A 45 -3.35 48.56 -5.65
N LEU A 46 -4.23 47.56 -5.64
CA LEU A 46 -3.88 46.15 -5.80
C LEU A 46 -4.23 45.63 -7.19
N THR A 47 -3.43 44.70 -7.70
CA THR A 47 -3.76 43.91 -8.89
C THR A 47 -3.71 42.44 -8.50
N LEU A 48 -4.84 41.74 -8.51
CA LEU A 48 -4.92 40.30 -8.25
C LEU A 48 -5.01 39.54 -9.58
N VAL A 49 -4.00 38.73 -9.87
CA VAL A 49 -3.96 37.84 -11.03
C VAL A 49 -4.21 36.41 -10.55
N ARG A 50 -5.17 35.75 -11.18
CA ARG A 50 -5.50 34.35 -10.89
C ARG A 50 -5.48 33.53 -12.17
N PHE A 51 -4.84 32.38 -12.11
CA PHE A 51 -4.81 31.44 -13.22
C PHE A 51 -6.02 30.50 -13.12
N THR A 52 -7.16 30.95 -13.63
CA THR A 52 -8.29 30.04 -13.89
C THR A 52 -8.00 29.27 -15.17
N SER A 53 -7.33 28.12 -15.04
CA SER A 53 -7.10 27.09 -16.08
C SER A 53 -7.27 27.60 -17.51
N GLU A 54 -6.21 28.20 -18.07
CA GLU A 54 -6.21 28.58 -19.47
C GLU A 54 -6.39 27.34 -20.35
N ARG A 55 -7.17 27.52 -21.42
CA ARG A 55 -7.58 26.48 -22.36
C ARG A 55 -6.36 25.77 -22.95
N VAL A 56 -6.27 24.48 -22.69
CA VAL A 56 -5.35 23.57 -23.40
C VAL A 56 -5.89 23.33 -24.82
N SER A 57 -5.06 23.56 -25.84
CA SER A 57 -5.34 23.09 -27.20
C SER A 57 -5.35 21.57 -27.19
N LEU A 58 -6.51 20.97 -27.44
CA LEU A 58 -6.68 19.53 -27.43
C LEU A 58 -6.30 18.96 -28.82
N PRO A 59 -5.46 17.91 -28.90
CA PRO A 59 -5.28 17.15 -30.14
C PRO A 59 -6.57 16.36 -30.45
N ARG A 60 -6.57 15.55 -31.52
CA ARG A 60 -7.77 14.88 -32.05
C ARG A 60 -8.64 14.27 -30.93
N ARG A 61 -9.96 14.39 -31.07
CA ARG A 61 -11.03 14.17 -30.07
C ARG A 61 -10.86 12.96 -29.11
N GLU A 62 -10.24 11.88 -29.57
CA GLU A 62 -9.95 10.67 -28.77
C GLU A 62 -8.82 10.91 -27.75
N GLU A 63 -7.68 11.48 -28.16
CA GLU A 63 -6.54 11.78 -27.27
C GLU A 63 -6.94 12.83 -26.23
N ALA A 64 -7.71 13.83 -26.65
CA ALA A 64 -8.30 14.85 -25.79
C ALA A 64 -9.18 14.26 -24.68
N LYS A 65 -9.99 13.24 -25.04
CA LYS A 65 -10.88 12.55 -24.11
C LYS A 65 -10.10 11.70 -23.13
N ALA A 66 -9.06 11.00 -23.58
CA ALA A 66 -8.18 10.20 -22.71
C ALA A 66 -7.46 11.07 -21.67
N VAL A 67 -6.89 12.21 -22.10
CA VAL A 67 -6.24 13.17 -21.18
C VAL A 67 -7.25 13.74 -20.17
N ALA A 68 -8.45 14.10 -20.62
CA ALA A 68 -9.49 14.62 -19.72
C ALA A 68 -9.95 13.58 -18.70
N LEU A 69 -10.13 12.32 -19.11
CA LEU A 69 -10.45 11.22 -18.19
C LEU A 69 -9.34 11.02 -17.16
N ALA A 70 -8.08 10.98 -17.59
CA ALA A 70 -6.94 10.81 -16.67
C ALA A 70 -6.85 11.94 -15.64
N LEU A 71 -7.13 13.20 -16.03
CA LEU A 71 -7.15 14.33 -15.10
C LEU A 71 -8.31 14.22 -14.10
N ILE A 72 -9.51 13.84 -14.56
CA ILE A 72 -10.68 13.65 -13.69
C ILE A 72 -10.43 12.50 -12.72
N GLU A 73 -9.87 11.38 -13.18
CA GLU A 73 -9.51 10.23 -12.34
C GLU A 73 -8.44 10.60 -11.31
N ALA A 74 -7.42 11.37 -11.70
CA ALA A 74 -6.39 11.85 -10.79
C ALA A 74 -6.97 12.79 -9.70
N ASP A 75 -7.90 13.67 -10.07
CA ASP A 75 -8.55 14.55 -9.10
C ASP A 75 -9.57 13.82 -8.22
N LEU A 76 -10.30 12.85 -8.76
CA LEU A 76 -11.16 11.96 -7.99
C LEU A 76 -10.36 11.14 -6.98
N ALA A 77 -9.18 10.63 -7.37
CA ALA A 77 -8.28 9.93 -6.46
C ALA A 77 -7.84 10.84 -5.31
N LYS A 78 -7.42 12.08 -5.58
CA LYS A 78 -7.08 13.07 -4.54
C LYS A 78 -8.24 13.37 -3.59
N VAL A 79 -9.46 13.48 -4.13
CA VAL A 79 -10.67 13.73 -3.33
C VAL A 79 -11.01 12.52 -2.45
N ASN A 80 -10.93 11.31 -2.99
CA ASN A 80 -11.19 10.08 -2.23
C ASN A 80 -10.17 9.89 -1.09
N VAL A 81 -8.89 10.16 -1.37
CA VAL A 81 -7.83 10.19 -0.36
C VAL A 81 -8.15 11.23 0.71
N TYR A 82 -8.51 12.46 0.33
CA TYR A 82 -8.90 13.49 1.30
C TYR A 82 -10.10 13.07 2.17
N LEU A 83 -11.15 12.52 1.56
CA LEU A 83 -12.34 12.09 2.26
C LEU A 83 -12.08 10.95 3.26
N SER A 84 -11.11 10.07 2.97
CA SER A 84 -10.83 8.91 3.83
C SER A 84 -10.18 9.29 5.17
N TYR A 85 -9.34 10.34 5.21
CA TYR A 85 -8.73 10.85 6.46
C TYR A 85 -9.40 12.11 7.03
N ARG A 86 -10.40 12.69 6.35
CA ARG A 86 -11.09 13.92 6.80
C ARG A 86 -11.62 13.82 8.23
N LYS A 87 -12.10 12.66 8.65
CA LYS A 87 -12.60 12.41 10.01
C LYS A 87 -11.51 12.54 11.09
N ASP A 88 -10.24 12.37 10.71
CA ASP A 88 -9.10 12.41 11.61
C ASP A 88 -8.54 13.84 11.77
N VAL A 89 -9.01 14.80 10.97
CA VAL A 89 -8.59 16.22 11.02
C VAL A 89 -8.61 16.82 12.43
N PRO A 90 -9.66 16.64 13.26
CA PRO A 90 -9.66 17.18 14.62
C PRO A 90 -8.57 16.56 15.50
N LEU A 91 -8.35 15.25 15.39
CA LEU A 91 -7.32 14.54 16.14
C LEU A 91 -5.90 14.96 15.71
N ILE A 92 -5.70 15.25 14.42
CA ILE A 92 -4.43 15.77 13.89
C ILE A 92 -4.13 17.14 14.50
N GLN A 93 -5.13 18.02 14.58
CA GLN A 93 -4.99 19.35 15.18
C GLN A 93 -4.63 19.25 16.66
N GLU A 94 -5.36 18.41 17.42
CA GLU A 94 -5.09 18.19 18.84
C GLU A 94 -3.65 17.68 19.09
N ARG A 95 -3.19 16.70 18.31
CA ARG A 95 -1.83 16.17 18.42
C ARG A 95 -0.76 17.19 18.05
N ALA A 96 -1.00 18.01 17.04
CA ALA A 96 -0.09 19.07 16.63
C ALA A 96 0.05 20.15 17.72
N GLU A 97 -1.04 20.50 18.41
CA GLU A 97 -1.03 21.40 19.57
C GLU A 97 -0.22 20.79 20.73
N GLN A 98 -0.47 19.54 21.07
CA GLN A 98 0.29 18.83 22.12
C GLN A 98 1.79 18.79 21.82
N ALA A 99 2.17 18.47 20.57
CA ALA A 99 3.57 18.45 20.16
C ALA A 99 4.23 19.84 20.19
N ALA A 100 3.50 20.89 19.79
CA ALA A 100 3.99 22.26 19.86
C ALA A 100 4.18 22.74 21.32
N LEU A 101 3.27 22.37 22.22
CA LEU A 101 3.39 22.64 23.66
C LEU A 101 4.59 21.90 24.28
N ASP A 102 4.79 20.63 23.93
CA ASP A 102 5.94 19.85 24.40
C ASP A 102 7.26 20.46 23.91
N LEU A 103 7.32 20.91 22.66
CA LEU A 103 8.50 21.61 22.13
C LEU A 103 8.79 22.89 22.93
N LEU A 104 7.77 23.72 23.19
CA LEU A 104 7.95 24.92 24.03
C LEU A 104 8.40 24.59 25.44
N TYR A 105 7.86 23.51 26.02
CA TYR A 105 8.25 23.04 27.35
C TYR A 105 9.73 22.65 27.38
N ARG A 106 10.21 21.88 26.39
CA ARG A 106 11.63 21.49 26.27
C ARG A 106 12.55 22.69 26.06
N LEU A 107 12.10 23.69 25.29
CA LEU A 107 12.86 24.91 25.03
C LEU A 107 12.78 25.93 26.18
N HIS A 108 11.96 25.70 27.20
CA HIS A 108 11.63 26.70 28.24
C HIS A 108 12.88 27.34 28.87
N HIS A 109 13.87 26.53 29.25
CA HIS A 109 15.10 27.01 29.88
C HIS A 109 15.88 27.94 28.95
N GLN A 110 16.12 27.50 27.71
CA GLN A 110 16.85 28.27 26.71
C GLN A 110 16.11 29.56 26.33
N LEU A 111 14.79 29.50 26.17
CA LEU A 111 13.96 30.67 25.86
C LEU A 111 13.98 31.68 27.02
N LYS A 112 14.09 31.20 28.28
CA LYS A 112 14.19 32.06 29.47
C LYS A 112 15.57 32.70 29.59
N GLU A 113 16.65 31.92 29.42
CA GLU A 113 18.03 32.42 29.47
C GLU A 113 18.30 33.50 28.42
N ASN A 114 17.77 33.31 27.21
CA ASN A 114 17.92 34.25 26.11
C ASN A 114 16.90 35.41 26.13
N LYS A 115 16.13 35.56 27.21
CA LYS A 115 15.11 36.62 27.39
C LYS A 115 14.15 36.75 26.21
N VAL A 116 13.74 35.61 25.63
CA VAL A 116 12.82 35.58 24.50
C VAL A 116 11.45 36.08 24.93
N SER A 117 10.88 37.02 24.17
CA SER A 117 9.58 37.63 24.46
C SER A 117 8.43 36.63 24.32
N ASP A 118 7.31 36.88 25.00
CA ASP A 118 6.11 36.04 24.89
C ASP A 118 5.51 36.05 23.48
N GLU A 119 5.67 37.15 22.74
CA GLU A 119 5.30 37.24 21.33
C GLU A 119 6.13 36.30 20.46
N LEU A 120 7.45 36.23 20.67
CA LEU A 120 8.31 35.30 19.93
C LEU A 120 8.05 33.84 20.34
N ARG A 121 7.68 33.58 21.60
CA ARG A 121 7.24 32.25 22.05
C ARG A 121 5.94 31.80 21.38
N LEU A 122 4.99 32.72 21.20
CA LEU A 122 3.75 32.45 20.47
C LEU A 122 4.04 32.15 18.99
N ILE A 123 4.97 32.87 18.37
CA ILE A 123 5.43 32.59 17.00
C ILE A 123 6.05 31.19 16.90
N VAL A 124 6.90 30.81 17.85
CA VAL A 124 7.50 29.46 17.91
C VAL A 124 6.42 28.38 18.06
N TYR A 125 5.44 28.59 18.95
CA TYR A 125 4.30 27.69 19.12
C TYR A 125 3.51 27.51 17.83
N GLU A 126 3.05 28.60 17.20
CA GLU A 126 2.25 28.54 15.98
C GLU A 126 3.03 27.92 14.82
N SER A 127 4.32 28.22 14.71
CA SER A 127 5.20 27.63 13.69
C SER A 127 5.36 26.12 13.89
N ALA A 128 5.59 25.69 15.14
CA ALA A 128 5.70 24.27 15.50
C ALA A 128 4.38 23.53 15.27
N ARG A 129 3.25 24.10 15.72
CA ARG A 129 1.91 23.54 15.53
C ARG A 129 1.61 23.34 14.05
N LYS A 130 1.89 24.34 13.21
CA LYS A 130 1.72 24.22 11.75
C LYS A 130 2.62 23.14 11.14
N ALA A 131 3.89 23.08 11.55
CA ALA A 131 4.83 22.08 11.06
C ALA A 131 4.40 20.65 11.43
N PHE A 132 4.04 20.42 12.70
CA PHE A 132 3.54 19.13 13.16
C PHE A 132 2.21 18.75 12.50
N SER A 133 1.30 19.70 12.32
CA SER A 133 0.04 19.47 11.62
C SER A 133 0.29 19.06 10.16
N HIS A 134 1.17 19.77 9.45
CA HIS A 134 1.54 19.43 8.07
C HIS A 134 2.15 18.02 7.98
N GLN A 135 3.07 17.67 8.89
CA GLN A 135 3.68 16.34 8.91
C GLN A 135 2.63 15.24 9.17
N LEU A 136 1.74 15.44 10.14
CA LEU A 136 0.66 14.50 10.46
C LEU A 136 -0.34 14.38 9.30
N TYR A 137 -0.61 15.47 8.59
CA TYR A 137 -1.43 15.44 7.37
C TYR A 137 -0.78 14.65 6.25
N GLU A 138 0.50 14.88 5.95
CA GLU A 138 1.20 14.12 4.91
C GLU A 138 1.30 12.63 5.27
N GLN A 139 1.50 12.30 6.55
CA GLN A 139 1.43 10.91 7.01
C GLN A 139 0.03 10.31 6.80
N LYS A 140 -1.03 11.01 7.18
CA LYS A 140 -2.41 10.52 7.05
C LYS A 140 -2.88 10.42 5.61
N LYS A 141 -2.45 11.35 4.77
CA LYS A 141 -2.62 11.33 3.32
C LYS A 141 -1.86 10.14 2.71
N GLY A 142 -0.65 9.87 3.18
CA GLY A 142 0.10 8.66 2.82
C GLY A 142 -0.62 7.37 3.23
N GLU A 143 -1.17 7.30 4.44
CA GLU A 143 -1.98 6.17 4.91
C GLU A 143 -3.29 6.01 4.12
N ALA A 144 -3.93 7.12 3.76
CA ALA A 144 -5.13 7.18 2.94
C ALA A 144 -4.90 6.82 1.47
N ALA A 145 -3.65 6.94 1.00
CA ALA A 145 -3.16 6.49 -0.29
C ALA A 145 -2.81 4.99 -0.33
N LEU A 146 -2.84 4.30 0.83
CA LEU A 146 -2.63 2.85 0.89
C LEU A 146 -3.92 2.12 0.50
N GLN A 147 -3.83 1.32 -0.55
CA GLN A 147 -4.87 0.36 -0.89
C GLN A 147 -4.43 -1.02 -0.42
N ARG A 148 -5.30 -1.72 0.31
CA ARG A 148 -5.04 -3.09 0.77
C ARG A 148 -5.93 -4.07 0.03
N PHE A 149 -5.31 -5.11 -0.50
CA PHE A 149 -5.97 -6.20 -1.20
C PHE A 149 -5.77 -7.48 -0.40
N ASP A 150 -6.86 -8.15 -0.11
CA ASP A 150 -6.82 -9.47 0.51
C ASP A 150 -6.72 -10.53 -0.58
N LEU A 151 -5.56 -11.18 -0.62
CA LEU A 151 -5.22 -12.16 -1.65
C LEU A 151 -5.53 -13.60 -1.22
N THR A 152 -6.34 -13.75 -0.17
CA THR A 152 -6.61 -15.03 0.50
C THR A 152 -7.95 -15.60 0.10
N ARG A 153 -7.98 -16.89 -0.23
CA ARG A 153 -9.21 -17.65 -0.45
C ARG A 153 -9.83 -18.06 0.88
N VAL A 154 -11.14 -17.83 0.99
CA VAL A 154 -11.93 -18.21 2.18
C VAL A 154 -11.91 -19.73 2.35
N LEU A 155 -11.66 -20.18 3.58
CA LEU A 155 -11.84 -21.58 3.97
C LEU A 155 -13.33 -21.90 4.07
N VAL A 156 -13.78 -22.94 3.36
CA VAL A 156 -15.18 -23.37 3.34
C VAL A 156 -15.29 -24.82 3.81
N ASP A 157 -16.30 -25.13 4.63
CA ASP A 157 -16.57 -26.51 5.04
C ASP A 157 -16.83 -27.40 3.82
N GLY A 158 -16.22 -28.59 3.79
CA GLY A 158 -16.32 -29.49 2.66
C GLY A 158 -15.42 -29.15 1.46
N GLN A 159 -14.65 -28.06 1.52
CA GLN A 159 -13.66 -27.73 0.48
C GLN A 159 -12.63 -28.87 0.33
N GLU A 160 -12.48 -29.35 -0.89
CA GLU A 160 -11.45 -30.30 -1.28
C GLU A 160 -10.14 -29.56 -1.60
N GLY A 161 -9.01 -30.17 -1.22
CA GLY A 161 -7.66 -29.70 -1.54
C GLY A 161 -7.07 -30.52 -2.69
N TYR A 162 -5.79 -30.88 -2.58
CA TYR A 162 -5.15 -31.80 -3.51
C TYR A 162 -5.80 -33.20 -3.42
N ALA A 163 -5.73 -33.96 -4.52
CA ALA A 163 -6.38 -35.26 -4.59
C ALA A 163 -5.78 -36.25 -3.56
N GLY A 164 -6.60 -36.65 -2.58
CA GLY A 164 -6.19 -37.54 -1.49
C GLY A 164 -5.92 -36.83 -0.16
N ASP A 165 -5.87 -35.50 -0.16
CA ASP A 165 -5.64 -34.72 1.06
C ASP A 165 -6.87 -34.68 1.98
N PRO A 166 -6.66 -34.41 3.29
CA PRO A 166 -7.76 -34.17 4.21
C PRO A 166 -8.59 -32.96 3.75
N PRO A 167 -9.92 -33.12 3.60
CA PRO A 167 -10.77 -31.99 3.22
C PRO A 167 -10.93 -31.04 4.41
N VAL A 168 -11.34 -29.80 4.11
CA VAL A 168 -11.69 -28.83 5.14
C VAL A 168 -12.94 -29.28 5.87
N ARG A 169 -12.89 -29.24 7.21
CA ARG A 169 -14.01 -29.49 8.11
C ARG A 169 -14.11 -28.38 9.14
N LEU A 170 -15.23 -27.65 9.09
CA LEU A 170 -15.57 -26.57 10.00
C LEU A 170 -16.86 -26.95 10.75
N THR A 171 -16.72 -27.63 11.88
CA THR A 171 -17.86 -28.19 12.62
C THR A 171 -18.24 -27.31 13.81
N ALA A 172 -19.51 -26.96 13.96
CA ALA A 172 -19.99 -26.27 15.16
C ALA A 172 -19.90 -27.20 16.37
N PHE A 173 -18.94 -26.94 17.26
CA PHE A 173 -18.73 -27.68 18.50
C PHE A 173 -19.67 -27.16 19.61
N ASN A 174 -19.75 -25.84 19.76
CA ASN A 174 -20.76 -25.18 20.62
C ASN A 174 -21.61 -24.21 19.79
N THR A 175 -22.84 -23.99 20.24
CA THR A 175 -23.75 -22.99 19.69
C THR A 175 -24.21 -21.99 20.75
N ARG A 176 -24.50 -20.75 20.33
CA ARG A 176 -25.06 -19.74 21.23
C ARG A 176 -26.36 -20.16 21.91
N GLU A 177 -27.18 -20.97 21.25
CA GLU A 177 -28.47 -21.40 21.79
C GLU A 177 -28.33 -22.37 22.97
N LYS A 178 -27.33 -23.26 22.92
CA LYS A 178 -27.13 -24.29 23.93
C LYS A 178 -26.13 -23.85 25.00
N GLU A 179 -24.98 -23.35 24.61
CA GLU A 179 -23.89 -23.00 25.54
C GLU A 179 -23.81 -21.49 25.84
N GLY A 180 -24.39 -20.63 24.99
CA GLY A 180 -24.29 -19.17 25.11
C GLY A 180 -23.17 -18.55 24.27
N TRP A 181 -22.29 -19.36 23.67
CA TRP A 181 -21.24 -18.93 22.73
C TRP A 181 -21.10 -19.93 21.57
N ASN A 182 -20.59 -19.46 20.43
CA ASN A 182 -20.23 -20.34 19.32
C ASN A 182 -18.77 -20.79 19.49
N LEU A 183 -18.50 -22.05 19.20
CA LEU A 183 -17.15 -22.59 19.04
C LEU A 183 -17.14 -23.47 17.80
N THR A 184 -16.28 -23.17 16.83
CA THR A 184 -16.10 -23.98 15.63
C THR A 184 -14.83 -24.81 15.79
N GLN A 185 -14.93 -26.13 15.64
CA GLN A 185 -13.79 -27.01 15.49
C GLN A 185 -13.29 -26.95 14.04
N LEU A 186 -11.98 -26.80 13.89
CA LEU A 186 -11.29 -26.68 12.61
C LEU A 186 -10.45 -27.94 12.39
N SER A 187 -10.55 -28.54 11.21
CA SER A 187 -9.70 -29.65 10.76
C SER A 187 -9.44 -29.52 9.26
N PHE A 188 -8.17 -29.46 8.87
CA PHE A 188 -7.72 -29.32 7.49
C PHE A 188 -6.23 -29.68 7.39
N GLY A 189 -5.72 -29.94 6.19
CA GLY A 189 -4.28 -30.12 5.95
C GLY A 189 -3.49 -28.81 5.99
N SER A 190 -2.17 -28.88 6.18
CA SER A 190 -1.26 -27.72 6.14
C SER A 190 -1.32 -26.97 4.79
N HIS A 191 -1.49 -27.69 3.69
CA HIS A 191 -1.55 -27.19 2.32
C HIS A 191 -2.97 -26.87 1.84
N THR A 192 -3.76 -26.22 2.71
CA THR A 192 -5.18 -25.95 2.43
C THR A 192 -5.41 -24.51 2.00
N SER A 193 -6.14 -24.34 0.88
CA SER A 193 -6.53 -23.02 0.35
C SER A 193 -5.29 -22.17 0.07
N THR A 194 -5.35 -20.85 0.27
CA THR A 194 -4.15 -20.01 0.26
C THR A 194 -3.25 -20.40 1.42
N HIS A 195 -2.10 -20.99 1.09
CA HIS A 195 -1.15 -21.53 2.04
C HIS A 195 0.27 -21.21 1.62
N MET A 196 1.20 -21.38 2.55
CA MET A 196 2.63 -21.21 2.35
C MET A 196 3.35 -22.53 2.61
N ASP A 197 4.31 -22.86 1.75
CA ASP A 197 5.18 -24.02 1.90
C ASP A 197 6.53 -23.60 2.48
N SER A 198 7.07 -24.48 3.32
CA SER A 198 8.46 -24.40 3.77
C SER A 198 9.32 -25.43 3.07
N PRO A 199 10.66 -25.28 3.15
CA PRO A 199 11.58 -26.31 2.70
C PRO A 199 11.33 -27.69 3.31
N HIS A 200 10.81 -27.76 4.55
CA HIS A 200 10.46 -29.02 5.20
C HIS A 200 9.40 -29.84 4.45
N HIS A 201 8.58 -29.20 3.60
CA HIS A 201 7.54 -29.88 2.81
C HIS A 201 8.09 -30.99 1.91
N MET A 202 9.20 -30.73 1.21
CA MET A 202 9.77 -31.66 0.22
C MET A 202 11.24 -32.04 0.49
N LEU A 203 11.91 -31.36 1.42
CA LEU A 203 13.34 -31.55 1.67
C LEU A 203 13.58 -32.01 3.11
N GLU A 204 14.03 -33.25 3.26
CA GLU A 204 14.30 -33.84 4.57
C GLU A 204 15.29 -33.00 5.40
N GLY A 205 14.96 -32.77 6.67
CA GLY A 205 15.80 -32.04 7.62
C GLY A 205 15.93 -30.53 7.37
N ASN A 206 15.19 -29.96 6.42
CA ASN A 206 15.20 -28.53 6.16
C ASN A 206 14.24 -27.76 7.08
N LYS A 207 14.34 -26.43 7.04
CA LYS A 207 13.59 -25.52 7.92
C LYS A 207 12.08 -25.63 7.72
N SER A 208 11.36 -25.67 8.83
CA SER A 208 9.91 -25.53 8.91
C SER A 208 9.51 -24.08 9.18
N LEU A 209 8.25 -23.71 8.89
CA LEU A 209 7.76 -22.32 9.00
C LEU A 209 7.95 -21.73 10.41
N ASP A 210 7.82 -22.54 11.47
CA ASP A 210 7.95 -22.10 12.86
C ASP A 210 9.38 -21.72 13.27
N THR A 211 10.37 -22.01 12.43
CA THR A 211 11.78 -21.69 12.69
C THR A 211 12.25 -20.37 12.09
N TYR A 212 11.47 -19.79 11.17
CA TYR A 212 11.81 -18.51 10.54
C TYR A 212 11.50 -17.32 11.45
N PRO A 213 12.32 -16.26 11.41
CA PRO A 213 11.99 -15.01 12.09
C PRO A 213 10.82 -14.31 11.37
N PRO A 214 9.99 -13.51 12.07
CA PRO A 214 8.78 -12.90 11.50
C PRO A 214 9.02 -12.09 10.23
N GLU A 215 10.20 -11.48 10.08
CA GLU A 215 10.58 -10.67 8.94
C GLU A 215 10.58 -11.45 7.62
N ARG A 216 10.65 -12.79 7.62
CA ARG A 216 10.51 -13.60 6.40
C ARG A 216 9.11 -13.63 5.81
N PHE A 217 8.11 -13.19 6.57
CA PHE A 217 6.71 -13.15 6.14
C PHE A 217 6.27 -11.76 5.68
N PHE A 218 7.23 -10.84 5.55
CA PHE A 218 7.07 -9.52 4.94
C PHE A 218 7.98 -9.46 3.72
N ALA A 219 7.46 -8.98 2.60
CA ALA A 219 8.21 -8.91 1.35
C ALA A 219 7.70 -7.77 0.46
N THR A 220 8.57 -7.25 -0.39
CA THR A 220 8.19 -6.37 -1.50
C THR A 220 8.05 -7.23 -2.74
N ALA A 221 6.82 -7.42 -3.23
CA ALA A 221 6.51 -8.29 -4.36
C ALA A 221 6.24 -7.52 -5.65
N TYR A 222 6.66 -8.09 -6.78
CA TYR A 222 6.12 -7.73 -8.09
C TYR A 222 5.03 -8.71 -8.54
N VAL A 223 3.88 -8.19 -9.00
CA VAL A 223 2.77 -9.03 -9.49
C VAL A 223 2.82 -9.10 -11.02
N LEU A 224 3.26 -10.24 -11.55
CA LEU A 224 3.44 -10.48 -12.98
C LEU A 224 2.18 -11.11 -13.60
N ASP A 225 1.62 -10.43 -14.61
CA ASP A 225 0.53 -10.97 -15.42
C ASP A 225 1.05 -11.97 -16.46
N CYS A 226 0.72 -13.23 -16.27
CA CYS A 226 1.12 -14.35 -17.14
C CYS A 226 -0.03 -14.86 -18.02
N THR A 227 -1.20 -14.21 -18.01
CA THR A 227 -2.42 -14.73 -18.67
C THR A 227 -2.31 -14.87 -20.19
N ASN A 228 -1.38 -14.13 -20.81
CA ASN A 228 -1.11 -14.17 -22.25
C ASN A 228 0.15 -14.96 -22.62
N LEU A 229 0.76 -15.68 -21.67
CA LEU A 229 1.99 -16.43 -21.86
C LEU A 229 1.72 -17.94 -21.83
N ASP A 230 2.32 -18.66 -22.77
CA ASP A 230 2.38 -20.13 -22.70
C ASP A 230 3.60 -20.58 -21.86
N VAL A 231 4.70 -19.84 -21.98
CA VAL A 231 5.98 -20.11 -21.33
C VAL A 231 6.53 -18.79 -20.82
N LEU A 232 7.02 -18.76 -19.57
CA LEU A 232 7.80 -17.65 -19.04
C LEU A 232 9.28 -18.01 -19.09
N GLU A 233 10.03 -17.29 -19.92
CA GLU A 233 11.49 -17.37 -20.02
C GLU A 233 12.16 -16.24 -19.24
N MET A 234 13.46 -16.38 -18.97
CA MET A 234 14.23 -15.44 -18.14
C MET A 234 14.16 -13.98 -18.65
N ASP A 235 14.14 -13.75 -19.96
CA ASP A 235 14.13 -12.40 -20.56
C ASP A 235 12.77 -11.68 -20.46
N MET A 236 11.72 -12.40 -20.04
CA MET A 236 10.38 -11.86 -19.80
C MET A 236 10.16 -11.42 -18.35
N LEU A 237 11.14 -11.66 -17.47
CA LEU A 237 11.07 -11.28 -16.07
C LEU A 237 11.09 -9.75 -15.90
N PRO A 238 10.38 -9.23 -14.89
CA PRO A 238 10.44 -7.81 -14.58
C PRO A 238 11.88 -7.40 -14.21
N PRO A 239 12.30 -6.17 -14.56
CA PRO A 239 13.64 -5.68 -14.24
C PRO A 239 13.86 -5.55 -12.73
N GLN A 240 15.03 -5.98 -12.24
CA GLN A 240 15.36 -5.96 -10.81
C GLN A 240 15.53 -4.53 -10.24
N GLU A 241 15.65 -3.51 -11.09
CA GLU A 241 15.56 -2.08 -10.71
C GLU A 241 14.24 -1.72 -10.00
N LEU A 242 13.23 -2.60 -10.06
CA LEU A 242 11.99 -2.47 -9.31
C LEU A 242 12.15 -2.80 -7.82
N GLU A 243 13.28 -3.37 -7.40
CA GLU A 243 13.63 -3.68 -6.01
C GLU A 243 12.57 -4.58 -5.33
N TYR A 244 12.35 -5.78 -5.86
CA TYR A 244 11.48 -6.78 -5.26
C TYR A 244 12.29 -7.98 -4.75
N ASP A 245 11.86 -8.55 -3.63
CA ASP A 245 12.40 -9.77 -3.02
C ASP A 245 11.37 -10.92 -3.02
N ALA A 246 10.20 -10.66 -3.61
CA ALA A 246 9.15 -11.62 -3.91
C ALA A 246 8.57 -11.41 -5.32
N ILE A 247 8.02 -12.46 -5.92
CA ILE A 247 7.30 -12.37 -7.19
C ILE A 247 6.01 -13.18 -7.12
N ILE A 248 4.93 -12.65 -7.68
CA ILE A 248 3.64 -13.34 -7.81
C ILE A 248 3.34 -13.54 -9.28
N PHE A 249 3.05 -14.78 -9.68
CA PHE A 249 2.62 -15.13 -11.03
C PHE A 249 1.09 -15.26 -11.06
N TYR A 250 0.44 -14.40 -11.86
CA TYR A 250 -0.99 -14.46 -12.10
C TYR A 250 -1.29 -15.14 -13.43
N THR A 251 -1.96 -16.30 -13.38
CA THR A 251 -2.29 -17.11 -14.57
C THR A 251 -3.80 -17.16 -14.85
N ALA A 252 -4.60 -16.38 -14.10
CA ALA A 252 -6.05 -16.49 -14.04
C ALA A 252 -6.50 -17.91 -13.69
N TYR A 253 -5.87 -18.47 -12.64
CA TYR A 253 -6.13 -19.81 -12.10
C TYR A 253 -5.93 -20.92 -13.14
N GLY A 254 -4.82 -20.89 -13.88
CA GLY A 254 -4.50 -21.92 -14.87
C GLY A 254 -5.49 -22.01 -16.03
N LYS A 255 -6.21 -20.92 -16.35
CA LYS A 255 -7.20 -20.90 -17.46
C LYS A 255 -6.59 -21.29 -18.81
N ARG A 256 -5.28 -21.09 -18.95
CA ARG A 256 -4.47 -21.53 -20.08
C ARG A 256 -3.25 -22.28 -19.54
N ALA A 257 -2.75 -23.23 -20.32
CA ALA A 257 -1.48 -23.89 -20.02
C ALA A 257 -0.36 -22.84 -19.94
N PHE A 258 0.30 -22.79 -18.80
CA PHE A 258 1.41 -21.90 -18.50
C PHE A 258 2.57 -22.76 -17.99
N THR A 259 3.80 -22.41 -18.37
CA THR A 259 5.00 -23.08 -17.90
C THR A 259 6.03 -22.04 -17.48
N LEU A 260 6.34 -22.01 -16.19
CA LEU A 260 7.49 -21.28 -15.66
C LEU A 260 8.74 -22.13 -15.86
N LYS A 261 9.77 -21.57 -16.50
CA LYS A 261 11.03 -22.28 -16.73
C LYS A 261 11.94 -22.23 -15.48
N GLU A 262 12.66 -23.32 -15.26
CA GLU A 262 13.64 -23.45 -14.18
C GLU A 262 14.78 -22.41 -14.27
N ASP A 263 15.17 -21.99 -15.48
CA ASP A 263 16.20 -20.95 -15.66
C ASP A 263 15.71 -19.55 -15.23
N ALA A 264 14.44 -19.24 -15.45
CA ALA A 264 13.80 -18.03 -14.94
C ALA A 264 13.75 -18.05 -13.39
N VAL A 265 13.42 -19.19 -12.79
CA VAL A 265 13.47 -19.34 -11.32
C VAL A 265 14.89 -19.22 -10.79
N ALA A 266 15.88 -19.86 -11.43
CA ALA A 266 17.28 -19.74 -11.05
C ALA A 266 17.74 -18.27 -11.07
N HIS A 267 17.37 -17.52 -12.12
CA HIS A 267 17.70 -16.11 -12.24
C HIS A 267 17.11 -15.25 -11.11
N LEU A 268 15.84 -15.50 -10.74
CA LEU A 268 15.19 -14.79 -9.64
C LEU A 268 15.85 -15.09 -8.29
N LEU A 269 16.20 -16.36 -8.04
CA LEU A 269 16.93 -16.76 -6.83
C LEU A 269 18.31 -16.09 -6.75
N GLU A 270 19.06 -16.01 -7.87
CA GLU A 270 20.34 -15.31 -7.95
C GLU A 270 20.22 -13.81 -7.63
N GLN A 271 19.06 -13.22 -7.92
CA GLN A 271 18.74 -11.81 -7.60
C GLN A 271 18.27 -11.61 -6.15
N GLY A 272 18.16 -12.67 -5.36
CA GLY A 272 17.73 -12.63 -3.96
C GLY A 272 16.22 -12.67 -3.76
N VAL A 273 15.45 -13.04 -4.78
CA VAL A 273 14.01 -13.30 -4.65
C VAL A 273 13.82 -14.62 -3.91
N LEU A 274 13.16 -14.58 -2.76
CA LEU A 274 13.04 -15.73 -1.86
C LEU A 274 11.60 -16.04 -1.46
N LEU A 275 10.62 -15.41 -2.11
CA LEU A 275 9.21 -15.70 -1.94
C LEU A 275 8.51 -15.71 -3.31
N PHE A 276 7.88 -16.84 -3.63
CA PHE A 276 7.25 -17.08 -4.92
C PHE A 276 5.75 -17.33 -4.70
N GLY A 277 4.90 -16.51 -5.31
CA GLY A 277 3.45 -16.60 -5.18
C GLY A 277 2.79 -17.06 -6.47
N PHE A 278 1.78 -17.92 -6.34
CA PHE A 278 1.02 -18.47 -7.46
C PHE A 278 -0.48 -18.36 -7.16
N ASP A 279 -1.28 -18.05 -8.18
CA ASP A 279 -2.74 -18.11 -8.09
C ASP A 279 -3.30 -19.52 -8.25
N THR A 280 -2.46 -20.49 -8.60
CA THR A 280 -2.77 -21.92 -8.76
C THR A 280 -2.41 -22.74 -7.52
N PRO A 281 -2.94 -23.97 -7.39
CA PRO A 281 -2.62 -24.91 -6.28
C PRO A 281 -1.32 -25.70 -6.50
N ASN A 282 -0.49 -25.28 -7.46
CA ASN A 282 0.80 -25.90 -7.76
C ASN A 282 1.62 -24.94 -8.65
N PRO A 283 2.90 -24.66 -8.36
CA PRO A 283 3.82 -24.01 -9.29
C PRO A 283 4.26 -24.93 -10.44
N ASP A 284 4.38 -26.23 -10.18
CA ASP A 284 4.84 -27.22 -11.15
C ASP A 284 3.75 -27.54 -12.17
N ARG A 285 4.22 -28.01 -13.33
CA ARG A 285 3.34 -28.40 -14.43
C ARG A 285 2.50 -29.61 -14.04
N ASP A 286 1.21 -29.57 -14.37
CA ASP A 286 0.28 -30.68 -14.20
C ASP A 286 0.84 -32.01 -14.73
N GLY A 287 0.90 -33.01 -13.85
CA GLY A 287 1.38 -34.36 -14.15
C GLY A 287 2.89 -34.56 -14.03
N ASP A 288 3.66 -33.51 -13.75
CA ASP A 288 5.07 -33.65 -13.41
C ASP A 288 5.24 -34.04 -11.93
N MET A 289 5.54 -35.33 -11.71
CA MET A 289 5.73 -35.88 -10.35
C MET A 289 7.15 -35.64 -9.81
N GLY A 290 8.01 -34.95 -10.56
CA GLY A 290 9.36 -34.57 -10.13
C GLY A 290 9.40 -33.29 -9.31
N PHE A 291 8.32 -32.51 -9.29
CA PHE A 291 8.20 -31.21 -8.60
C PHE A 291 9.43 -30.29 -8.74
N PRO A 292 9.96 -30.09 -9.97
CA PRO A 292 11.24 -29.41 -10.16
C PRO A 292 11.27 -27.98 -9.61
N LEU A 293 10.18 -27.21 -9.75
CA LEU A 293 10.12 -25.83 -9.27
C LEU A 293 10.02 -25.77 -7.74
N HIS A 294 9.23 -26.64 -7.12
CA HIS A 294 9.24 -26.75 -5.66
C HIS A 294 10.65 -27.06 -5.16
N HIS A 295 11.28 -28.12 -5.67
CA HIS A 295 12.61 -28.52 -5.23
C HIS A 295 13.64 -27.41 -5.43
N GLN A 296 13.60 -26.71 -6.56
CA GLN A 296 14.51 -25.61 -6.86
C GLN A 296 14.34 -24.43 -5.90
N ILE A 297 13.10 -23.97 -5.69
CA ILE A 297 12.81 -22.81 -4.82
C ILE A 297 13.12 -23.15 -3.37
N LEU A 298 12.63 -24.29 -2.88
CA LEU A 298 12.78 -24.71 -1.49
C LEU A 298 14.24 -25.01 -1.13
N ALA A 299 15.02 -25.57 -2.06
CA ALA A 299 16.44 -25.86 -1.81
C ALA A 299 17.29 -24.59 -1.65
N ALA A 300 16.81 -23.46 -2.18
CA ALA A 300 17.42 -22.15 -2.03
C ALA A 300 16.93 -21.39 -0.78
N ASP A 301 16.27 -22.05 0.17
CA ASP A 301 15.61 -21.44 1.34
C ASP A 301 14.52 -20.43 0.94
N GLY A 302 13.94 -20.61 -0.26
CA GLY A 302 12.78 -19.86 -0.74
C GLY A 302 11.48 -20.43 -0.16
N LEU A 303 10.46 -19.57 -0.08
CA LEU A 303 9.11 -19.92 0.35
C LEU A 303 8.15 -19.82 -0.84
N ILE A 304 7.11 -20.66 -0.85
CA ILE A 304 6.10 -20.69 -1.90
C ILE A 304 4.75 -20.34 -1.28
N ILE A 305 3.95 -19.52 -1.95
CA ILE A 305 2.55 -19.29 -1.61
C ILE A 305 1.69 -19.71 -2.79
N GLU A 306 0.69 -20.53 -2.52
CA GLU A 306 -0.23 -21.03 -3.54
C GLU A 306 -1.64 -20.50 -3.36
N ASN A 307 -2.49 -20.71 -4.38
CA ASN A 307 -3.91 -20.40 -4.35
C ASN A 307 -4.22 -18.94 -3.98
N LEU A 308 -3.39 -17.98 -4.42
CA LEU A 308 -3.69 -16.56 -4.30
C LEU A 308 -4.95 -16.19 -5.12
N THR A 309 -5.62 -15.12 -4.71
CA THR A 309 -6.83 -14.60 -5.40
C THR A 309 -6.82 -13.06 -5.42
N ASN A 310 -7.75 -12.44 -6.15
CA ASN A 310 -7.94 -10.98 -6.21
C ASN A 310 -6.70 -10.18 -6.65
N LEU A 311 -5.89 -10.75 -7.56
CA LEU A 311 -4.65 -10.15 -8.04
C LEU A 311 -4.86 -9.12 -9.16
N GLU A 312 -6.00 -9.16 -9.85
CA GLU A 312 -6.33 -8.32 -11.01
C GLU A 312 -6.11 -6.82 -10.78
N PRO A 313 -6.49 -6.22 -9.62
CA PRO A 313 -6.30 -4.79 -9.40
C PRO A 313 -4.84 -4.34 -9.24
N ILE A 314 -3.93 -5.29 -9.02
CA ILE A 314 -2.51 -5.02 -8.70
C ILE A 314 -1.53 -5.62 -9.73
N LEU A 315 -2.02 -6.10 -10.88
CA LEU A 315 -1.17 -6.61 -11.96
C LEU A 315 -0.20 -5.53 -12.46
N GLY A 316 1.05 -5.94 -12.69
CA GLY A 316 2.14 -5.07 -13.13
C GLY A 316 2.57 -4.05 -12.08
N LYS A 317 2.21 -4.23 -10.80
CA LYS A 317 2.57 -3.34 -9.69
C LYS A 317 3.54 -4.00 -8.73
N ARG A 318 4.32 -3.14 -8.07
CA ARG A 318 5.06 -3.48 -6.87
C ARG A 318 4.18 -3.25 -5.64
N VAL A 319 4.10 -4.24 -4.76
CA VAL A 319 3.26 -4.20 -3.55
C VAL A 319 4.04 -4.71 -2.33
N GLU A 320 3.67 -4.25 -1.15
CA GLU A 320 4.18 -4.78 0.10
C GLU A 320 3.27 -5.93 0.56
N LEU A 321 3.83 -7.10 0.83
CA LEU A 321 3.12 -8.28 1.30
C LEU A 321 3.27 -8.46 2.81
N VAL A 322 2.19 -8.93 3.42
CA VAL A 322 2.19 -9.57 4.74
C VAL A 322 1.55 -10.94 4.58
N CYS A 323 2.28 -12.01 4.91
CA CYS A 323 1.88 -13.40 4.67
C CYS A 323 2.25 -14.29 5.87
N LEU A 324 1.60 -14.04 7.01
CA LEU A 324 1.91 -14.72 8.28
C LEU A 324 1.23 -16.11 8.37
N PRO A 325 1.99 -17.21 8.41
CA PRO A 325 1.43 -18.54 8.61
C PRO A 325 0.93 -18.74 10.05
N LEU A 326 0.11 -19.77 10.26
CA LEU A 326 -0.16 -20.26 11.61
C LEU A 326 1.15 -20.79 12.22
N LEU A 327 1.40 -20.42 13.48
CA LEU A 327 2.59 -20.86 14.19
C LEU A 327 2.33 -22.20 14.90
N PHE A 328 2.73 -23.30 14.27
CA PHE A 328 2.74 -24.62 14.88
C PHE A 328 4.05 -25.34 14.59
N LYS A 329 4.43 -26.22 15.50
CA LYS A 329 5.74 -26.88 15.49
C LYS A 329 5.92 -27.74 14.24
N ASP A 330 7.12 -27.71 13.65
CA ASP A 330 7.52 -28.54 12.52
C ASP A 330 6.60 -28.33 11.29
N ALA A 331 6.12 -27.11 11.09
CA ALA A 331 5.19 -26.76 10.01
C ALA A 331 5.83 -26.90 8.62
N ASP A 332 5.47 -27.97 7.92
CA ASP A 332 5.78 -28.27 6.51
C ASP A 332 5.16 -27.25 5.55
N GLY A 333 3.92 -26.87 5.84
CA GLY A 333 3.22 -25.74 5.24
C GLY A 333 2.18 -25.18 6.20
N SER A 334 1.50 -24.11 5.83
CA SER A 334 0.41 -23.57 6.64
C SER A 334 -0.54 -22.72 5.82
N PRO A 335 -1.86 -22.75 6.07
CA PRO A 335 -2.76 -21.72 5.60
C PRO A 335 -2.24 -20.34 6.05
N VAL A 336 -2.36 -19.35 5.17
CA VAL A 336 -1.81 -18.01 5.38
C VAL A 336 -2.82 -16.95 4.96
N ARG A 337 -2.90 -15.85 5.73
CA ARG A 337 -3.63 -14.65 5.29
C ARG A 337 -2.64 -13.73 4.59
N VAL A 338 -2.81 -13.56 3.28
CA VAL A 338 -1.95 -12.72 2.44
C VAL A 338 -2.62 -11.39 2.18
N ILE A 339 -2.01 -10.31 2.66
CA ILE A 339 -2.46 -8.95 2.41
C ILE A 339 -1.40 -8.22 1.58
N ALA A 340 -1.79 -7.73 0.41
CA ALA A 340 -0.97 -6.83 -0.39
C ALA A 340 -1.34 -5.38 -0.09
N THR A 341 -0.34 -4.52 0.10
CA THR A 341 -0.49 -3.08 0.25
C THR A 341 0.15 -2.38 -0.94
N LEU A 342 -0.67 -1.71 -1.74
CA LEU A 342 -0.23 -0.84 -2.81
C LEU A 342 -0.17 0.60 -2.31
N ARG A 343 0.95 1.29 -2.56
CA ARG A 343 1.10 2.73 -2.32
C ARG A 343 0.80 3.47 -3.62
N SER A 344 -0.22 4.34 -3.62
CA SER A 344 -0.59 5.15 -4.81
C SER A 344 0.30 6.35 -5.06
#